data_AF-A0A9Q3I0S4-F1
#
_entry.id   AF-A0A9Q3I0S4-F1
#
_cell.length_a   1.000
_cell.length_b   1.000
_cell.length_c   1.000
_cell.angle_alpha   90.00
_cell.angle_beta   90.00
_cell.angle_gamma   90.00
#
_symmetry.space_group_name_H-M   'P 1'
#
loop_
_entity.id
_entity.type
_entity.pdbx_description
1 polymer ?
#
loop_
_entity_poly.entity_id
_entity_poly.type
_entity_poly.pdbx_seq_one_letter_code
_entity_poly.pdbx_strand_id
1 'polypeptide(L)'
;MIHICPSHQDVKTNCLDEKTTPPKQLTMPRHKAFPNIFQCLYKAWFMLLLTITISIDIELRAQVLGMRKAGLGFWAIAAHSNLPLSTVYKTIQ
;
A
#
# COMPACT_ATOMS: atom_id res chain seq x y z
N MET A 1 -15.20 20.27 25.99
CA MET A 1 -14.36 19.95 27.17
C MET A 1 -14.83 18.60 27.70
N ILE A 2 -13.91 17.66 27.75
CA ILE A 2 -13.95 16.24 28.16
C ILE A 2 -14.90 15.98 29.36
N HIS A 3 -15.57 14.83 29.57
CA HIS A 3 -15.08 13.45 29.51
C HIS A 3 -16.18 12.42 29.92
N ILE A 4 -16.01 11.14 29.51
CA ILE A 4 -16.35 9.88 30.23
C ILE A 4 -17.69 9.18 29.91
N CYS A 5 -17.57 7.96 29.35
CA CYS A 5 -18.48 6.85 29.62
C CYS A 5 -18.02 6.10 30.87
N PRO A 6 -18.95 5.63 31.73
CA PRO A 6 -18.83 4.31 32.34
C PRO A 6 -20.11 3.50 32.04
N SER A 7 -19.98 2.29 31.51
CA SER A 7 -19.89 1.04 32.28
C SER A 7 -21.19 0.70 33.01
N HIS A 8 -21.86 -0.36 32.53
CA HIS A 8 -22.81 -1.24 33.22
C HIS A 8 -23.68 -0.62 34.33
N GLN A 9 -24.96 -0.41 34.01
CA GLN A 9 -26.02 -0.55 35.00
C GLN A 9 -27.20 -1.30 34.37
N ASP A 10 -27.23 -2.58 34.71
CA ASP A 10 -28.41 -3.42 34.77
C ASP A 10 -29.56 -2.72 35.50
N VAL A 11 -30.77 -3.26 35.32
CA VAL A 11 -32.05 -2.92 35.99
C VAL A 11 -32.96 -1.97 35.21
N LYS A 12 -33.71 -2.55 34.26
CA LYS A 12 -35.19 -2.45 34.22
C LYS A 12 -35.74 -3.83 33.87
N THR A 13 -35.99 -4.67 34.87
CA THR A 13 -37.34 -4.99 35.39
C THR A 13 -38.29 -5.54 34.33
N ASN A 14 -38.46 -6.86 34.37
CA ASN A 14 -39.70 -7.63 34.23
C ASN A 14 -40.76 -7.07 33.27
N CYS A 15 -40.82 -7.65 32.07
CA CYS A 15 -42.09 -8.04 31.44
C CYS A 15 -41.95 -9.50 31.01
N LEU A 16 -42.29 -10.40 31.93
CA LEU A 16 -42.58 -11.79 31.64
C LEU A 16 -44.08 -11.82 31.39
N ASP A 17 -44.51 -11.98 30.15
CA ASP A 17 -45.79 -12.59 29.79
C ASP A 17 -45.80 -12.96 28.29
N GLU A 18 -45.63 -14.26 28.06
CA GLU A 18 -46.44 -15.11 27.20
C GLU A 18 -46.80 -14.62 25.77
N LYS A 19 -46.03 -15.06 24.76
CA LYS A 19 -46.63 -15.64 23.53
C LYS A 19 -45.60 -16.37 22.66
N THR A 20 -45.78 -17.69 22.58
CA THR A 20 -45.06 -18.63 21.72
C THR A 20 -45.14 -18.22 20.24
N THR A 21 -43.99 -17.86 19.64
CA THR A 21 -43.80 -17.80 18.17
C THR A 21 -42.38 -18.27 17.81
N PRO A 22 -42.18 -18.96 16.67
CA PRO A 22 -40.96 -19.71 16.35
C PRO A 22 -39.73 -18.80 16.26
N PRO A 23 -38.50 -19.31 16.48
CA PRO A 23 -37.31 -18.49 16.54
C PRO A 23 -37.15 -17.75 15.21
N LYS A 24 -37.32 -16.43 15.22
CA LYS A 24 -36.79 -15.57 14.17
C LYS A 24 -35.31 -15.90 14.09
N GLN A 25 -34.89 -16.53 13.00
CA GLN A 25 -33.48 -16.62 12.63
C GLN A 25 -32.91 -15.21 12.80
N LEU A 26 -31.98 -15.05 13.74
CA LEU A 26 -31.04 -13.95 13.69
C LEU A 26 -30.29 -14.12 12.37
N THR A 27 -30.76 -13.49 11.32
CA THR A 27 -29.89 -13.13 10.20
C THR A 27 -28.88 -12.16 10.79
N MET A 28 -27.77 -12.70 11.28
CA MET A 28 -26.56 -11.93 11.50
C MET A 28 -26.34 -11.09 10.24
N PRO A 29 -26.09 -9.77 10.36
CA PRO A 29 -25.57 -9.05 9.23
C PRO A 29 -24.30 -9.79 8.82
N ARG A 30 -24.31 -10.40 7.63
CA ARG A 30 -23.11 -10.89 6.96
C ARG A 30 -22.08 -9.77 7.12
N HIS A 31 -21.04 -10.02 7.90
CA HIS A 31 -19.85 -9.17 7.96
C HIS A 31 -19.35 -9.04 6.52
N LYS A 32 -19.76 -7.94 5.86
CA LYS A 32 -19.20 -7.53 4.58
C LYS A 32 -17.76 -7.14 4.89
N ALA A 33 -16.86 -8.03 4.51
CA ALA A 33 -15.46 -7.78 4.22
C ALA A 33 -14.69 -7.03 5.32
N PHE A 34 -14.04 -7.79 6.21
CA PHE A 34 -12.68 -7.42 6.57
C PHE A 34 -11.82 -7.74 5.33
N PRO A 35 -11.33 -6.74 4.56
CA PRO A 35 -10.30 -7.04 3.58
C PRO A 35 -9.11 -7.62 4.36
N ASN A 36 -8.64 -8.79 3.93
CA ASN A 36 -7.52 -9.49 4.57
C ASN A 36 -6.39 -8.50 4.81
N ILE A 37 -6.00 -8.27 6.07
CA ILE A 37 -4.91 -7.35 6.45
C ILE A 37 -3.64 -7.64 5.63
N PHE A 38 -3.41 -8.90 5.31
CA PHE A 38 -2.34 -9.36 4.41
C PHE A 38 -2.39 -8.75 3.00
N GLN A 39 -3.56 -8.55 2.40
CA GLN A 39 -3.69 -7.91 1.09
C GLN A 39 -3.33 -6.42 1.16
N CYS A 40 -3.73 -5.72 2.23
CA CYS A 40 -3.36 -4.32 2.44
C CYS A 40 -1.86 -4.15 2.65
N LEU A 41 -1.24 -5.01 3.47
CA LEU A 41 0.20 -5.00 3.72
C LEU A 41 1.00 -5.33 2.46
N TYR A 42 0.57 -6.34 1.69
CA TYR A 42 1.22 -6.69 0.43
C TYR A 42 1.13 -5.56 -0.59
N LYS A 43 -0.04 -4.92 -0.72
CA LYS A 43 -0.23 -3.77 -1.61
C LYS A 43 0.66 -2.60 -1.20
N ALA A 44 0.73 -2.27 0.08
CA ALA A 44 1.58 -1.19 0.58
C ALA A 44 3.07 -1.47 0.32
N TRP A 45 3.53 -2.70 0.59
CA TRP A 45 4.89 -3.13 0.32
C TRP A 45 5.25 -3.10 -1.16
N PHE A 46 4.34 -3.56 -2.03
CA PHE A 46 4.54 -3.51 -3.48
C PHE A 46 4.64 -2.06 -3.99
N MET A 47 3.79 -1.16 -3.50
CA MET A 47 3.86 0.27 -3.87
C MET A 47 5.17 0.92 -3.41
N LEU A 48 5.67 0.53 -2.23
CA LEU A 48 6.97 0.98 -1.74
C LEU A 48 8.11 0.52 -2.66
N LEU A 49 8.15 -0.78 -3.01
CA LEU A 49 9.15 -1.32 -3.93
C LEU A 49 9.10 -0.68 -5.31
N LEU A 50 7.89 -0.48 -5.84
CA LEU A 50 7.69 0.18 -7.13
C LEU A 50 8.26 1.61 -7.09
N THR A 51 7.98 2.35 -6.02
CA THR A 51 8.47 3.72 -5.85
C THR A 51 10.00 3.76 -5.80
N ILE A 52 10.61 2.89 -4.99
CA ILE A 52 12.08 2.80 -4.90
C ILE A 52 12.69 2.48 -6.26
N THR A 53 12.11 1.52 -6.98
CA THR A 53 12.61 1.10 -8.31
C THR A 53 12.54 2.25 -9.32
N ILE A 54 11.44 3.00 -9.34
CA ILE A 54 11.27 4.16 -10.21
C ILE A 54 12.27 5.26 -9.85
N SER A 55 12.45 5.56 -8.55
CA SER A 55 13.40 6.57 -8.10
C SER A 55 14.84 6.25 -8.54
N ILE A 56 15.26 5.00 -8.38
CA ILE A 56 16.60 4.55 -8.81
C ILE A 56 16.75 4.68 -10.34
N ASP A 57 15.73 4.29 -11.12
CA ASP A 57 15.78 4.42 -12.59
C ASP A 57 15.91 5.89 -13.03
N ILE A 58 15.17 6.81 -12.39
CA ILE A 58 15.25 8.24 -12.69
C ILE A 58 16.64 8.80 -12.38
N GLU A 59 17.20 8.47 -11.22
CA GLU A 59 18.53 8.93 -10.80
C GLU A 59 19.63 8.42 -11.74
N LEU A 60 19.56 7.13 -12.09
CA LEU A 60 20.49 6.51 -13.03
C LEU A 60 20.43 7.16 -14.41
N ARG A 61 19.24 7.46 -14.93
CA ARG A 61 19.07 8.19 -16.20
C ARG A 61 19.63 9.61 -16.11
N ALA A 62 19.36 10.31 -15.01
CA ALA A 62 19.90 11.65 -14.80
C ALA A 62 21.44 11.64 -14.79
N GLN A 63 22.06 10.63 -14.17
CA GLN A 63 23.50 10.45 -14.16
C GLN A 63 24.07 10.21 -15.58
N VAL A 64 23.45 9.32 -16.36
CA VAL A 64 23.82 9.04 -17.76
C VAL A 64 23.74 10.30 -18.62
N LEU A 65 22.64 11.05 -18.51
CA LEU A 65 22.46 12.30 -19.25
C LEU A 65 23.43 13.40 -18.79
N GLY A 66 23.72 13.46 -17.49
CA GLY A 66 24.71 14.37 -16.92
C GLY A 66 26.12 14.12 -17.47
N MET A 67 26.55 12.85 -17.49
CA MET A 67 27.83 12.45 -18.09
C MET A 67 27.89 12.77 -19.59
N ARG A 68 26.78 12.56 -20.31
CA ARG A 68 26.72 12.92 -21.74
C ARG A 68 26.86 14.43 -21.96
N LYS A 69 26.21 15.24 -21.13
CA LYS A 69 26.34 16.71 -21.17
C LYS A 69 27.76 17.18 -20.80
N ALA A 70 28.47 16.45 -19.94
CA ALA A 70 29.87 16.68 -19.62
C ALA A 70 30.85 16.25 -20.75
N GLY A 71 30.34 15.74 -21.88
CA GLY A 71 31.13 15.38 -23.05
C GLY A 71 31.66 13.95 -23.07
N LEU A 72 31.25 13.08 -22.14
CA LEU A 72 31.70 11.69 -22.14
C LEU A 72 31.14 10.93 -23.37
N GLY A 73 31.98 10.07 -23.94
CA GLY A 73 31.60 9.12 -24.98
C GLY A 73 30.78 7.96 -24.42
N PHE A 74 29.94 7.33 -25.25
CA PHE A 74 29.04 6.25 -24.85
C PHE A 74 29.73 5.09 -24.10
N TRP A 75 30.93 4.68 -24.53
CA TRP A 75 31.74 3.64 -23.87
C TRP A 75 32.19 4.04 -22.47
N ALA A 76 32.62 5.29 -22.29
CA ALA A 76 33.07 5.79 -20.99
C ALA A 76 31.89 5.85 -20.00
N ILE A 77 30.71 6.26 -20.49
CA ILE A 77 29.47 6.28 -19.71
C ILE A 77 29.07 4.86 -19.29
N ALA A 78 29.09 3.91 -20.21
CA ALA A 78 28.79 2.50 -19.92
C ALA A 78 29.72 1.93 -18.85
N ALA A 79 31.02 2.21 -18.94
CA ALA A 79 32.00 1.79 -17.95
C ALA A 79 31.78 2.43 -16.57
N HIS A 80 31.47 3.73 -16.51
CA HIS A 80 31.25 4.42 -15.23
C HIS A 80 29.93 4.05 -14.56
N SER A 81 28.87 3.84 -15.35
CA SER A 81 27.53 3.50 -14.83
C SER A 81 27.32 2.00 -14.64
N ASN A 82 28.28 1.15 -15.04
CA ASN A 82 28.12 -0.30 -15.12
C ASN A 82 26.86 -0.73 -15.89
N LEU A 83 26.49 0.04 -16.92
CA LEU A 83 25.33 -0.25 -17.75
C LEU A 83 25.75 -0.86 -19.09
N PRO A 84 24.94 -1.77 -19.65
CA PRO A 84 25.10 -2.21 -21.02
C PRO A 84 25.10 -1.01 -21.97
N LEU A 85 25.96 -1.04 -22.98
CA LEU A 85 26.06 0.03 -23.98
C LEU A 85 24.70 0.31 -24.64
N SER A 86 23.90 -0.74 -24.87
CA SER A 86 22.53 -0.64 -25.40
C SER A 86 21.58 0.15 -24.49
N THR A 87 21.71 0.04 -23.17
CA THR A 87 20.93 0.83 -22.20
C THR A 87 21.35 2.29 -22.27
N VAL A 88 22.66 2.56 -22.29
CA VAL A 88 23.19 3.94 -22.42
C VAL A 88 22.69 4.61 -23.69
N TYR A 89 22.69 3.90 -24.83
CA TYR A 89 22.14 4.43 -26.08
C TYR A 89 20.65 4.77 -25.97
N LYS A 90 19.84 3.87 -25.39
CA LYS A 90 18.39 4.10 -25.21
C LYS A 90 18.08 5.24 -24.25
N THR A 91 18.94 5.51 -23.28
CA THR A 91 18.74 6.60 -22.31
C THR A 91 19.07 7.98 -22.90
N ILE A 92 19.96 8.04 -23.90
CA ILE A 92 20.43 9.29 -24.51
C ILE A 92 19.57 9.72 -25.72
N GLN A 93 18.96 8.77 -26.44
CA GLN A 93 18.00 9.05 -27.53
C GLN A 93 16.71 9.66 -27.00
#